data_AF-A0A843FCJ7-F1
#
_entry.id   AF-A0A843FCJ7-F1
#
_cell.length_a   1.000
_cell.length_b   1.000
_cell.length_c   1.000
_cell.angle_alpha   90.00
_cell.angle_beta   90.00
_cell.angle_gamma   90.00
#
_symmetry.space_group_name_H-M   'P 1'
#
loop_
_entity.id
_entity.type
_entity.pdbx_description
1 polymer ?
#
loop_
_entity_poly.entity_id
_entity_poly.type
_entity_poly.pdbx_seq_one_letter_code
_entity_poly.pdbx_strand_id
1 'polypeptide(L)'
;IIMAALAAHPSLKHVVVVDEDVDIFDPQDIEYAIATRVKGDDDIIIVPKARGSSLDPKASEIDGTTTKVGVDATKSILEPEKFERVSFSE
;
A
#
# COMPACT_ATOMS: atom_id res chain seq x y z
N ILE A 1 6.55 -2.11 8.37
CA ILE A 1 7.10 -1.02 7.50
C ILE A 1 6.07 0.08 7.26
N ILE A 2 4.81 -0.26 6.90
CA ILE A 2 3.70 0.69 6.66
C ILE A 2 3.64 1.83 7.70
N MET A 3 3.51 1.51 8.99
CA MET A 3 3.39 2.54 10.03
C MET A 3 4.62 3.45 10.14
N ALA A 4 5.81 2.93 9.88
CA ALA A 4 7.04 3.72 9.86
C ALA A 4 7.01 4.73 8.71
N ALA A 5 6.58 4.33 7.51
CA ALA A 5 6.43 5.24 6.37
C ALA A 5 5.37 6.32 6.63
N LEU A 6 4.19 5.93 7.15
CA LEU A 6 3.10 6.87 7.47
C LEU A 6 3.48 7.89 8.56
N ALA A 7 4.35 7.49 9.50
CA ALA A 7 4.87 8.36 10.56
C ALA A 7 6.02 9.26 10.09
N ALA A 8 6.89 8.75 9.20
CA ALA A 8 8.04 9.50 8.70
C ALA A 8 7.66 10.65 7.77
N HIS A 9 6.58 10.52 7.00
CA HIS A 9 6.10 11.59 6.12
C HIS A 9 4.67 12.01 6.47
N PRO A 10 4.47 13.13 7.21
CA PRO A 10 3.15 13.55 7.68
C PRO A 10 2.11 13.71 6.57
N SER A 11 2.50 14.15 5.37
CA SER A 11 1.60 14.33 4.24
C SER A 11 1.27 13.04 3.48
N LEU A 12 1.95 11.93 3.76
CA LEU A 12 1.72 10.64 3.10
C LEU A 12 0.34 10.10 3.46
N LYS A 13 -0.48 9.79 2.45
CA LYS A 13 -1.86 9.35 2.62
C LYS A 13 -2.03 7.85 2.42
N HIS A 14 -1.47 7.31 1.34
CA HIS A 14 -1.52 5.88 1.03
C HIS A 14 -0.09 5.32 0.91
N VAL A 15 0.09 4.07 1.33
CA VAL A 15 1.32 3.29 1.15
C VAL A 15 0.95 1.91 0.65
N VAL A 16 1.65 1.43 -0.36
CA VAL A 16 1.59 0.05 -0.85
C VAL A 16 2.98 -0.55 -0.66
N VAL A 17 3.05 -1.71 -0.03
CA VAL A 17 4.30 -2.49 0.11
C VAL A 17 4.22 -3.65 -0.86
N VAL A 18 5.26 -3.85 -1.66
CA VAL A 18 5.37 -4.90 -2.68
C VAL A 18 6.72 -5.60 -2.55
N ASP A 19 6.83 -6.80 -3.11
CA ASP A 19 8.09 -7.56 -3.20
C ASP A 19 8.97 -7.05 -4.36
N GLU A 20 10.21 -7.53 -4.42
CA GLU A 20 11.21 -7.13 -5.41
C GLU A 20 10.89 -7.51 -6.87
N ASP A 21 9.89 -8.36 -7.10
CA ASP A 21 9.44 -8.79 -8.43
C ASP A 21 8.34 -7.90 -9.03
N VAL A 22 8.04 -6.77 -8.37
CA VAL A 22 7.09 -5.74 -8.80
C VAL A 22 7.84 -4.45 -9.11
N ASP A 23 7.68 -3.94 -10.33
CA ASP A 23 8.23 -2.64 -10.71
C ASP A 23 7.40 -1.50 -10.10
N ILE A 24 7.97 -0.81 -9.10
CA ILE A 24 7.34 0.32 -8.42
C ILE A 24 7.20 1.58 -9.29
N PHE A 25 7.77 1.60 -10.49
CA PHE A 25 7.61 2.69 -11.45
C PHE A 25 6.53 2.40 -12.49
N ASP A 26 5.99 1.17 -12.54
CA ASP A 26 4.84 0.80 -13.37
C ASP A 26 3.56 0.70 -12.51
N PRO A 27 2.61 1.64 -12.66
CA PRO A 27 1.34 1.58 -11.93
C PRO A 27 0.53 0.31 -12.20
N GLN A 28 0.64 -0.29 -13.39
CA GLN A 28 -0.07 -1.53 -13.70
C GLN A 28 0.53 -2.71 -12.92
N ASP A 29 1.83 -2.70 -12.70
CA ASP A 29 2.51 -3.75 -11.96
C ASP A 29 2.19 -3.68 -10.44
N ILE A 30 2.12 -2.46 -9.91
CA ILE A 30 1.63 -2.22 -8.54
C ILE A 30 0.18 -2.69 -8.40
N GLU A 31 -0.69 -2.34 -9.34
CA GLU A 31 -2.09 -2.76 -9.31
C GLU A 31 -2.24 -4.28 -9.42
N TYR A 32 -1.41 -4.95 -10.22
CA TYR A 32 -1.35 -6.40 -10.29
C TYR A 32 -1.02 -7.01 -8.91
N ALA A 33 -0.04 -6.46 -8.19
CA ALA A 33 0.29 -6.91 -6.85
C ALA A 33 -0.90 -6.73 -5.90
N ILE A 34 -1.57 -5.56 -5.92
CA ILE A 34 -2.77 -5.32 -5.11
C ILE A 34 -3.87 -6.35 -5.43
N ALA A 35 -4.15 -6.56 -6.72
CA ALA A 35 -5.25 -7.42 -7.16
C ALA A 35 -5.03 -8.91 -6.85
N THR A 36 -3.78 -9.37 -6.76
CA THR A 36 -3.46 -10.80 -6.66
C THR A 36 -2.86 -11.23 -5.33
N ARG A 37 -2.37 -10.28 -4.52
CA ARG A 37 -1.68 -10.56 -3.25
C ARG A 37 -2.40 -10.03 -2.01
N VAL A 38 -3.44 -9.21 -2.16
CA VAL A 38 -4.14 -8.56 -1.04
C VAL A 38 -5.46 -9.23 -0.73
N LYS A 39 -5.65 -9.59 0.54
CA LYS A 39 -6.94 -9.92 1.14
C LYS A 39 -7.40 -8.76 2.02
N GLY A 40 -8.46 -8.07 1.61
CA GLY A 40 -8.80 -6.73 2.12
C GLY A 40 -9.12 -6.62 3.63
N ASP A 41 -9.48 -7.69 4.31
CA ASP A 41 -9.73 -7.73 5.76
C ASP A 41 -8.46 -7.98 6.60
N ASP A 42 -7.41 -8.54 6.00
CA ASP A 42 -6.16 -8.89 6.68
C ASP A 42 -5.01 -7.95 6.30
N ASP A 43 -4.94 -7.55 5.03
CA ASP A 43 -3.76 -6.90 4.43
C ASP A 43 -3.93 -5.37 4.26
N ILE A 44 -5.08 -4.81 4.67
CA ILE A 44 -5.34 -3.36 4.63
C ILE A 44 -5.39 -2.79 6.04
N ILE A 45 -4.50 -1.84 6.31
CA ILE A 45 -4.47 -1.09 7.56
C ILE A 45 -5.12 0.27 7.33
N ILE A 46 -6.15 0.58 8.11
CA ILE A 46 -6.85 1.86 8.10
C ILE A 46 -6.48 2.65 9.36
N VAL A 47 -5.90 3.83 9.19
CA VAL A 47 -5.52 4.74 10.29
C VAL A 47 -6.37 6.00 10.22
N PRO A 48 -7.50 6.06 10.97
CA PRO A 48 -8.36 7.23 11.00
C PRO A 48 -7.74 8.37 11.81
N LYS A 49 -8.18 9.61 11.53
CA LYS A 49 -7.83 10.82 12.29
C LYS A 49 -6.32 11.11 12.37
N ALA A 50 -5.58 10.80 11.30
CA ALA A 50 -4.16 11.11 11.20
C ALA A 50 -3.97 12.49 10.54
N ARG A 51 -2.93 13.23 10.95
CA ARG A 51 -2.53 14.45 10.23
C ARG A 51 -2.17 14.11 8.79
N GLY A 52 -2.70 14.89 7.85
CA GLY A 52 -2.42 14.78 6.41
C GLY A 52 -1.89 16.09 5.82
N SER A 53 -1.95 16.20 4.50
CA SER A 53 -1.62 17.44 3.79
C SER A 53 -2.73 18.48 3.99
N SER A 54 -2.35 19.75 4.22
CA SER A 54 -3.30 20.87 4.21
C SER A 54 -3.89 21.17 2.82
N LEU A 55 -3.32 20.57 1.77
CA LEU A 55 -3.82 20.68 0.40
C LEU A 55 -4.76 19.52 0.01
N ASP A 56 -4.95 18.51 0.88
CA ASP A 56 -5.88 17.42 0.63
C ASP A 56 -7.33 17.91 0.82
N PRO A 57 -8.14 18.05 -0.25
CA PRO A 57 -9.51 18.57 -0.13
C PRO A 57 -10.46 17.58 0.56
N LYS A 58 -9.99 16.37 0.88
CA LYS A 58 -10.73 15.38 1.66
C LYS A 58 -10.34 15.37 3.13
N ALA A 59 -9.33 16.13 3.54
CA ALA A 59 -9.02 16.31 4.95
C ALA A 59 -10.17 17.05 5.64
N SER A 60 -10.35 16.78 6.93
CA SER A 60 -11.29 17.49 7.78
C SER A 60 -10.86 18.95 7.91
N GLU A 61 -11.74 19.87 7.51
CA GLU A 61 -11.53 21.33 7.64
C GLU A 61 -11.42 21.77 9.11
N ILE A 62 -11.94 20.98 10.05
CA ILE A 62 -11.99 21.33 11.47
C ILE A 62 -10.65 21.08 12.15
N ASP A 63 -10.04 19.91 11.91
CA ASP A 63 -8.85 19.45 12.63
C ASP A 63 -7.66 19.12 11.71
N GLY A 64 -7.82 19.25 10.39
CA GLY A 64 -6.79 18.96 9.39
C GLY A 64 -6.37 17.49 9.37
N THR A 65 -7.24 16.59 9.83
CA THR A 65 -6.97 15.14 9.83
C THR A 65 -7.63 14.45 8.63
N THR A 66 -7.10 13.31 8.24
CA THR A 66 -7.61 12.45 7.17
C THR A 66 -7.47 10.99 7.59
N THR A 67 -7.91 10.07 6.75
CA THR A 67 -7.64 8.65 6.91
C THR A 67 -6.43 8.28 6.07
N LYS A 68 -5.45 7.63 6.69
CA LYS A 68 -4.33 7.02 5.99
C LYS A 68 -4.58 5.54 5.77
N VAL A 69 -4.08 5.01 4.66
CA VAL A 69 -4.23 3.60 4.29
C VAL A 69 -2.87 2.99 4.01
N GLY A 70 -2.62 1.82 4.58
CA GLY A 70 -1.53 0.95 4.20
C GLY A 70 -2.08 -0.31 3.54
N VAL A 71 -1.44 -0.75 2.47
CA VAL A 71 -1.77 -1.98 1.75
C VAL A 71 -0.51 -2.85 1.75
N ASP A 72 -0.62 -4.06 2.30
CA ASP A 72 0.40 -5.09 2.19
C ASP A 72 0.11 -5.96 0.97
N ALA A 73 0.80 -5.70 -0.14
CA ALA A 73 0.68 -6.47 -1.38
C ALA A 73 1.90 -7.40 -1.55
N THR A 74 2.46 -7.90 -0.45
CA THR A 74 3.58 -8.84 -0.47
C THR A 74 3.11 -10.30 -0.59
N LYS A 75 4.01 -11.19 -1.02
CA LYS A 75 3.72 -12.62 -1.11
C LYS A 75 3.48 -13.23 0.27
N SER A 76 2.64 -14.26 0.32
CA SER A 76 2.55 -15.09 1.52
C SER A 76 3.89 -15.77 1.78
N ILE A 77 4.45 -15.53 2.98
CA ILE A 77 5.69 -16.18 3.44
C ILE A 77 5.51 -17.71 3.55
N LEU A 78 4.28 -18.17 3.78
CA LEU A 78 3.99 -19.60 3.97
C LEU A 78 3.99 -20.39 2.66
N GLU A 79 3.64 -19.74 1.54
CA GLU A 79 3.47 -20.39 0.24
C GLU A 79 3.97 -19.48 -0.90
N PRO A 80 5.25 -19.06 -0.91
CA PRO A 80 5.76 -18.05 -1.85
C PRO A 80 5.70 -18.53 -3.30
N GLU A 81 5.92 -19.82 -3.55
CA GLU A 81 5.78 -20.48 -4.86
C GLU A 81 4.41 -20.26 -5.53
N LYS A 82 3.32 -20.04 -4.78
CA LYS A 82 1.99 -19.76 -5.38
C LYS A 82 1.91 -18.42 -6.10
N PHE A 83 2.86 -17.53 -5.84
CA PHE A 83 2.90 -16.16 -6.35
C PHE A 83 4.01 -15.95 -7.38
N GLU A 84 4.65 -17.02 -7.85
CA GLU A 84 5.60 -16.95 -8.96
C GLU A 84 4.90 -16.43 -10.22
N ARG A 85 5.49 -15.39 -10.81
CA ARG A 85 4.98 -14.80 -12.04
C ARG A 85 5.34 -15.70 -13.20
N VAL A 86 4.42 -15.85 -14.15
CA VAL A 86 4.70 -16.60 -15.38
C VAL A 86 5.74 -15.83 -16.20
N SER A 87 6.89 -16.46 -16.46
CA SER A 87 7.88 -15.97 -17.40
C SER A 87 7.81 -16.76 -18.71
N PHE A 88 7.94 -16.08 -19.84
CA PHE A 88 8.22 -16.77 -21.09
C PHE A 88 9.67 -17.27 -21.05
N SER A 89 9.89 -18.52 -21.47
CA SER A 89 11.25 -19.00 -21.75
C SER A 89 11.85 -18.15 -22.88
N GLU A 90 13.07 -17.67 -22.70
CA GLU A 90 13.88 -17.09 -23.79
C GLU A 90 14.06 -18.08 -24.96
#